data_AF-A0A8C4Q6A4-F1
#
_entry.id   AF-A0A8C4Q6A4-F1
#
_cell.length_a   1.000
_cell.length_b   1.000
_cell.length_c   1.000
_cell.angle_alpha   90.00
_cell.angle_beta   90.00
_cell.angle_gamma   90.00
#
_symmetry.space_group_name_H-M   'P 1'
#
loop_
_entity.id
_entity.type
_entity.pdbx_description
1 polymer ?
#
loop_
_entity_poly.entity_id
_entity_poly.type
_entity_poly.pdbx_seq_one_letter_code
_entity_poly.pdbx_strand_id
1 'polypeptide(L)'
;MSSKVDPEILRLYTIRRRLGKGVHGAVWKAVDRWTGEVVAIKKIYNAFRNLTDAQRTFREVIFLKASLGYNPLLILLHERPKLFHPLLRLDRERF
;
A
#
# COMPACT_ATOMS: atom_id res chain seq x y z
N MET A 1 1.99 -18.87 7.83
CA MET A 1 1.98 -17.53 7.19
C MET A 1 2.47 -16.50 8.21
N SER A 2 3.62 -15.86 7.95
CA SER A 2 4.20 -14.88 8.88
C SER A 2 3.40 -13.58 8.86
N SER A 3 2.93 -13.13 10.03
CA SER A 3 2.30 -11.82 10.18
C SER A 3 3.31 -10.69 10.37
N LYS A 4 4.56 -10.89 9.97
CA LYS A 4 5.58 -9.84 9.96
C LYS A 4 5.50 -9.06 8.65
N VAL A 5 5.77 -7.77 8.75
CA VAL A 5 5.99 -6.88 7.61
C VAL A 5 7.33 -7.26 6.98
N ASP A 6 7.38 -7.32 5.66
CA ASP A 6 8.59 -7.74 4.95
C ASP A 6 9.70 -6.68 5.10
N PRO A 7 10.98 -7.09 5.22
CA PRO A 7 12.09 -6.16 5.50
C PRO A 7 12.20 -5.00 4.49
N GLU A 8 11.91 -5.26 3.22
CA GLU A 8 11.90 -4.25 2.17
C GLU A 8 10.88 -3.14 2.46
N ILE A 9 9.70 -3.49 2.98
CA ILE A 9 8.66 -2.53 3.36
C ILE A 9 9.10 -1.70 4.58
N LEU A 10 9.87 -2.29 5.51
CA LEU A 10 10.40 -1.57 6.68
C LEU A 10 11.43 -0.49 6.31
N ARG A 11 12.09 -0.62 5.16
CA ARG A 11 12.98 0.42 4.62
C ARG A 11 12.21 1.65 4.11
N LEU A 12 10.97 1.45 3.66
CA LEU A 12 10.11 2.49 3.09
C LEU A 12 9.22 3.14 4.16
N TYR A 13 8.78 2.35 5.14
CA TYR A 13 7.80 2.78 6.12
C TYR A 13 8.25 2.50 7.55
N THR A 14 7.88 3.40 8.45
CA THR A 14 8.00 3.18 9.89
C THR A 14 6.69 2.63 10.42
N ILE A 15 6.67 1.35 10.77
CA ILE A 15 5.49 0.70 11.35
C ILE A 15 5.23 1.23 12.75
N ARG A 16 4.04 1.74 13.02
CA ARG A 16 3.65 2.30 14.32
C ARG A 16 2.91 1.28 15.17
N ARG A 17 1.80 0.75 14.66
CA ARG A 17 1.00 -0.27 15.36
C ARG A 17 0.22 -1.14 14.39
N ARG A 18 -0.08 -2.37 14.81
CA ARG A 18 -1.01 -3.24 14.09
C ARG A 18 -2.44 -2.73 14.30
N LEU A 19 -3.19 -2.59 13.22
CA LEU A 19 -4.61 -2.21 13.23
C LEU A 19 -5.52 -3.43 13.21
N GLY A 20 -5.12 -4.51 12.54
CA GLY A 20 -5.89 -5.75 12.51
C GLY A 20 -5.11 -6.92 11.94
N LYS A 21 -5.56 -8.14 12.24
CA LYS A 21 -5.09 -9.39 11.64
C LYS A 21 -6.30 -10.31 11.48
N GLY A 22 -6.43 -10.89 10.29
CA GLY A 22 -7.48 -11.85 9.97
C GLY A 22 -6.97 -12.93 9.04
N VAL A 23 -7.89 -13.79 8.59
CA VAL A 23 -7.58 -14.91 7.68
C VAL A 23 -7.02 -14.46 6.33
N HIS A 24 -7.41 -13.27 5.87
CA HIS A 24 -6.98 -12.73 4.56
C HIS A 24 -5.73 -11.85 4.63
N GLY A 25 -5.24 -11.50 5.82
CA GLY A 25 -4.11 -10.57 5.92
C GLY A 25 -3.96 -9.88 7.26
N ALA A 26 -3.09 -8.89 7.28
CA ALA A 26 -2.92 -7.99 8.41
C ALA A 26 -2.74 -6.55 7.94
N VAL A 27 -3.16 -5.61 8.79
CA VAL A 27 -3.14 -4.17 8.52
C VAL A 27 -2.36 -3.47 9.62
N TRP A 28 -1.54 -2.48 9.25
CA TRP A 28 -0.78 -1.65 10.17
C TRP A 28 -0.95 -0.17 9.87
N LYS A 29 -0.92 0.64 10.92
CA LYS A 29 -0.66 2.08 10.83
C LYS A 29 0.84 2.26 10.69
N ALA A 30 1.26 3.00 9.68
CA ALA A 30 2.65 3.30 9.42
C ALA A 30 2.82 4.77 9.03
N VAL A 31 4.07 5.20 8.94
CA VAL A 31 4.47 6.51 8.42
C VAL A 31 5.39 6.28 7.23
N ASP A 32 5.09 6.87 6.08
CA ASP A 32 6.01 6.88 4.93
C ASP A 32 7.24 7.69 5.31
N ARG A 33 8.42 7.09 5.19
CA ARG A 33 9.68 7.72 5.63
C ARG A 33 10.09 8.90 4.75
N TRP A 34 9.58 8.99 3.52
CA TRP A 34 9.88 10.09 2.60
C TRP A 34 8.89 11.23 2.68
N THR A 35 7.59 10.94 2.69
CA THR A 35 6.57 12.01 2.73
C THR A 35 6.21 12.44 4.15
N GLY A 36 6.50 11.60 5.15
CA GLY A 36 6.06 11.80 6.53
C GLY A 36 4.56 11.52 6.76
N GLU A 37 3.84 11.11 5.71
CA GLU A 37 2.40 10.88 5.79
C GLU A 37 2.07 9.60 6.55
N VAL A 38 0.94 9.65 7.28
CA VAL A 38 0.39 8.49 7.97
C VAL A 38 -0.39 7.64 6.98
N VAL A 39 -0.01 6.37 6.84
CA VAL A 39 -0.61 5.43 5.90
C VAL A 39 -1.07 4.15 6.58
N ALA A 40 -1.98 3.43 5.92
CA ALA A 40 -2.33 2.06 6.27
C ALA A 40 -1.62 1.08 5.32
N ILE A 41 -0.90 0.11 5.85
CA ILE A 41 -0.26 -0.96 5.08
C ILE A 41 -1.07 -2.23 5.26
N LYS A 42 -1.52 -2.85 4.17
CA LYS A 42 -2.25 -4.13 4.18
C LYS A 42 -1.41 -5.21 3.50
N LYS A 43 -1.03 -6.24 4.25
CA LYS A 43 -0.42 -7.46 3.70
C LYS A 43 -1.53 -8.48 3.43
N ILE A 44 -1.72 -8.82 2.16
CA ILE A 44 -2.71 -9.81 1.72
C ILE A 44 -2.02 -11.18 1.71
N TYR A 45 -2.57 -12.14 2.46
CA TYR A 45 -2.03 -13.50 2.50
C TYR A 45 -2.53 -14.29 1.30
N ASN A 46 -1.64 -15.03 0.65
CA ASN A 46 -2.00 -15.95 -0.43
C ASN A 46 -2.80 -15.31 -1.58
N ALA A 47 -2.56 -14.02 -1.85
CA ALA A 47 -3.28 -13.26 -2.86
C ALA A 47 -3.30 -13.94 -4.25
N PHE A 48 -2.27 -14.73 -4.56
CA PHE A 48 -2.10 -15.38 -5.86
C PHE A 48 -1.98 -16.91 -5.77
N ARG A 49 -2.49 -17.55 -4.70
CA ARG A 49 -2.36 -19.02 -4.55
C ARG A 49 -3.16 -19.81 -5.60
N ASN A 50 -4.27 -19.25 -6.08
CA ASN A 50 -5.14 -19.83 -7.10
C ASN A 50 -5.90 -18.72 -7.84
N LEU A 51 -6.62 -19.10 -8.89
CA LEU A 51 -7.36 -18.16 -9.75
C LEU A 51 -8.44 -17.38 -8.98
N THR A 52 -9.18 -18.03 -8.09
CA THR A 52 -10.25 -17.38 -7.32
C THR A 52 -9.72 -16.30 -6.39
N ASP A 53 -8.63 -16.56 -5.68
CA ASP A 53 -8.00 -15.59 -4.77
C ASP A 53 -7.33 -14.45 -5.54
N ALA A 54 -6.71 -14.75 -6.68
CA ALA A 54 -6.14 -13.74 -7.57
C ALA A 54 -7.23 -12.82 -8.14
N GLN A 55 -8.35 -13.38 -8.62
CA GLN A 55 -9.50 -12.61 -9.11
C GLN A 55 -10.13 -11.76 -8.01
N ARG A 56 -10.26 -12.30 -6.78
CA ARG A 56 -10.78 -11.54 -5.64
C ARG A 56 -9.86 -10.38 -5.28
N THR A 57 -8.55 -10.60 -5.23
CA THR A 57 -7.55 -9.56 -4.97
C THR A 57 -7.60 -8.49 -6.06
N PHE A 58 -7.63 -8.91 -7.33
CA PHE A 58 -7.70 -8.00 -8.46
C PHE A 58 -8.95 -7.13 -8.42
N ARG A 59 -10.13 -7.71 -8.18
CA ARG A 59 -11.38 -6.97 -8.03
C ARG A 59 -11.30 -5.94 -6.91
N GLU A 60 -10.81 -6.31 -5.74
CA GLU A 60 -10.66 -5.38 -4.61
C GLU A 60 -9.77 -4.19 -4.99
N VAL A 61 -8.62 -4.46 -5.61
CA VAL A 61 -7.69 -3.44 -6.11
C VAL A 61 -8.36 -2.52 -7.13
N ILE A 62 -9.06 -3.07 -8.11
CA ILE A 62 -9.73 -2.30 -9.17
C ILE A 62 -10.87 -1.44 -8.62
N PHE A 63 -11.72 -1.99 -7.75
CA PHE A 63 -12.80 -1.22 -7.13
C PHE A 63 -12.25 -0.08 -6.26
N LEU A 64 -11.17 -0.32 -5.53
CA LEU A 64 -10.49 0.73 -4.77
C LEU A 64 -9.97 1.83 -5.70
N LYS A 65 -9.29 1.48 -6.81
CA LYS A 65 -8.80 2.46 -7.79
C LYS A 65 -9.93 3.26 -8.43
N ALA A 66 -11.02 2.60 -8.84
CA ALA A 66 -12.16 3.25 -9.48
C ALA A 66 -12.93 4.18 -8.53
N SER A 67 -12.86 3.92 -7.22
CA SER A 67 -13.51 4.75 -6.19
C SER A 67 -12.65 5.94 -5.73
N LEU A 68 -11.39 6.04 -6.19
CA LEU A 68 -10.52 7.18 -5.89
C LEU A 68 -11.18 8.47 -6.44
N GLY A 69 -11.46 9.42 -5.55
CA GLY A 69 -12.14 10.69 -5.88
C GLY A 69 -13.62 10.76 -5.49
N TYR A 70 -14.29 9.61 -5.28
CA TYR A 70 -15.69 9.57 -4.84
C TYR A 70 -15.85 9.31 -3.34
N ASN A 71 -14.83 8.72 -2.71
CA ASN A 71 -14.87 8.41 -1.28
C ASN A 71 -13.57 8.87 -0.60
N PRO A 72 -13.61 9.89 0.28
CA PRO A 72 -12.42 10.43 0.95
C PRO A 72 -11.77 9.47 1.96
N LEU A 73 -12.38 8.31 2.24
CA LEU A 73 -11.88 7.31 3.19
C LEU A 73 -11.03 6.20 2.54
N LEU A 74 -10.90 6.18 1.21
CA LEU A 74 -10.17 5.14 0.47
C LEU A 74 -8.87 5.73 -0.11
N ILE A 75 -7.73 5.45 0.53
CA ILE A 75 -6.43 6.04 0.17
C ILE A 75 -5.46 4.99 -0.41
N LEU A 76 -4.97 5.32 -1.61
CA LEU A 76 -3.76 4.88 -2.34
C LEU A 76 -3.38 3.39 -2.34
N LEU A 77 -3.53 2.77 -3.50
CA LEU A 77 -2.63 1.70 -3.93
C LEU A 77 -1.32 2.36 -4.38
N HIS A 78 -0.29 2.24 -3.56
CA HIS A 78 1.01 2.84 -3.85
C HIS A 78 1.74 2.03 -4.92
N GLU A 79 1.55 2.38 -6.19
CA GLU A 79 2.46 1.97 -7.25
C GLU A 79 3.66 2.91 -7.21
N ARG A 80 4.79 2.49 -6.62
CA ARG A 80 6.04 3.27 -6.75
C ARG A 80 6.48 3.16 -8.22
N PRO A 81 6.52 4.26 -9.00
CA PRO A 81 7.25 4.29 -10.25
C PRO A 81 8.72 3.97 -9.95
N LYS A 82 9.39 3.22 -10.83
CA LYS A 82 10.82 2.89 -10.73
C LYS A 82 11.77 4.12 -10.81
N LEU A 83 11.26 5.35 -10.70
CA LEU A 83 11.97 6.60 -11.03
C LEU A 83 12.33 7.48 -9.83
N PHE A 84 12.24 7.00 -8.59
CA PHE A 84 12.61 7.81 -7.42
C PHE A 84 14.10 7.71 -7.09
N HIS A 85 14.93 8.20 -8.02
CA HIS A 85 16.30 8.64 -7.75
C HIS A 85 16.25 9.98 -6.98
N PRO A 86 17.08 10.22 -5.95
CA PRO A 86 17.01 11.41 -5.08
C PRO A 86 17.16 12.79 -5.76
N LEU A 87 17.36 12.85 -7.08
CA LEU A 87 17.71 14.07 -7.82
C LEU A 87 16.64 14.56 -8.81
N LEU A 88 15.51 13.87 -8.96
CA LEU A 88 14.46 14.26 -9.92
C LEU A 88 13.28 15.00 -9.27
N ARG A 89 13.58 15.93 -8.36
CA ARG A 89 12.64 17.00 -7.99
C ARG A 89 12.85 18.16 -8.98
N LEU A 90 12.42 17.97 -10.21
CA LEU A 90 12.24 19.09 -11.14
C LEU A 90 10.79 19.57 -11.06
N ASP A 91 10.67 20.85 -10.74
CA ASP A 91 9.49 21.70 -10.62
C ASP A 91 8.21 21.19 -11.27
N ARG A 92 7.17 21.03 -10.45
CA ARG A 92 5.76 21.01 -10.89
C ARG A 92 5.08 22.38 -10.71
N GLU A 93 5.84 23.46 -10.88
CA GLU A 93 5.33 24.85 -10.87
C GLU A 93 5.61 25.58 -12.20
N ARG A 94 5.83 24.84 -13.30
CA ARG A 94 5.76 25.39 -14.66
C ARG A 94 5.10 24.35 -15.57
N PHE A 95 3.80 24.52 -15.79
CA PHE A 95 3.01 24.38 -17.02
C PHE A 95 1.53 24.31 -16.64
#